data_AF-A0A6A7AEV9-F1
#
_entry.id   AF-A0A6A7AEV9-F1
#
_cell.length_a   1.000
_cell.length_b   1.000
_cell.length_c   1.000
_cell.angle_alpha   90.00
_cell.angle_beta   90.00
_cell.angle_gamma   90.00
#
_symmetry.space_group_name_H-M   'P 1'
#
loop_
_entity.id
_entity.type
_entity.pdbx_description
1 polymer ?
#
loop_
_entity_poly.entity_id
_entity_poly.type
_entity_poly.pdbx_seq_one_letter_code
_entity_poly.pdbx_strand_id
1 'polypeptide(L)'
;MWTVQEYLLAQDVVFRCGQHQIQRKVVFAFIENFSNHFDACCSRAPVLNQNDLEIAYARIMRHDTLEIHDIDATGESSFIVILIALRGRKLHDPRDKIYGVLSLADMLLRHMILPNYDLLADEVYEEMVTASIDVSRSLDILSCVYKRYPSCIHPSSFVPD
;
A
#
# COMPACT_ATOMS: atom_id res chain seq x y z
N MET A 1 -1.90 -1.07 -11.90
CA MET A 1 -2.74 -0.37 -10.91
C MET A 1 -4.15 -0.90 -10.89
N TRP A 2 -4.83 -0.99 -12.03
CA TRP A 2 -6.21 -1.52 -12.11
C TRP A 2 -6.42 -2.86 -11.39
N THR A 3 -5.48 -3.80 -11.48
CA THR A 3 -5.53 -5.08 -10.76
C THR A 3 -5.61 -4.96 -9.24
N VAL A 4 -5.20 -3.83 -8.66
CA VAL A 4 -5.33 -3.57 -7.21
C VAL A 4 -6.78 -3.24 -6.87
N GLN A 5 -7.45 -2.43 -7.68
CA GLN A 5 -8.89 -2.17 -7.52
C GLN A 5 -9.69 -3.46 -7.67
N GLU A 6 -9.38 -4.26 -8.69
CA GLU A 6 -10.03 -5.56 -8.88
C GLU A 6 -9.80 -6.50 -7.69
N TYR A 7 -8.59 -6.51 -7.14
CA TYR A 7 -8.24 -7.33 -6.00
C TYR A 7 -8.97 -6.89 -4.72
N LEU A 8 -9.01 -5.59 -4.44
CA LEU A 8 -9.60 -5.04 -3.22
C LEU A 8 -11.14 -5.03 -3.25
N LEU A 9 -11.75 -4.93 -4.42
CA LEU A 9 -13.21 -4.90 -4.56
C LEU A 9 -13.82 -6.29 -4.84
N ALA A 10 -12.99 -7.31 -5.10
CA ALA A 10 -13.47 -8.65 -5.38
C ALA A 10 -14.02 -9.32 -4.12
N GLN A 11 -15.20 -9.95 -4.26
CA GLN A 11 -15.78 -10.79 -3.20
C GLN A 11 -14.97 -12.08 -2.99
N ASP A 12 -14.44 -12.64 -4.07
CA ASP A 12 -13.67 -13.88 -4.07
C ASP A 12 -12.41 -13.72 -4.93
N VAL A 13 -11.23 -13.90 -4.31
CA VAL A 13 -9.96 -13.88 -5.02
C VAL A 13 -9.31 -15.28 -5.04
N VAL A 14 -8.93 -15.70 -6.25
CA VAL A 14 -8.21 -16.95 -6.48
C VAL A 14 -6.93 -16.65 -7.26
N PHE A 15 -5.79 -17.08 -6.72
CA PHE A 15 -4.50 -17.02 -7.40
C PHE A 15 -4.35 -18.25 -8.29
N ARG A 16 -4.09 -18.05 -9.59
CA ARG A 16 -3.89 -19.14 -10.55
C ARG A 16 -2.46 -19.15 -11.08
N CYS A 17 -1.83 -20.32 -11.06
CA CYS A 17 -0.51 -20.56 -11.63
C CYS A 17 -0.53 -21.89 -12.42
N GLY A 18 -0.71 -21.79 -13.74
CA GLY A 18 -0.94 -22.96 -14.60
C GLY A 18 -2.21 -23.69 -14.21
N GLN A 19 -2.08 -24.97 -13.85
CA GLN A 19 -3.21 -25.81 -13.38
C GLN A 19 -3.53 -25.63 -11.89
N HIS A 20 -2.67 -24.92 -11.14
CA HIS A 20 -2.86 -24.74 -9.71
C HIS A 20 -3.72 -23.53 -9.43
N GLN A 21 -4.59 -23.66 -8.43
CA GLN A 21 -5.43 -22.59 -7.92
C GLN A 21 -5.30 -22.55 -6.40
N ILE A 22 -5.10 -21.35 -5.86
CA ILE A 22 -4.96 -21.14 -4.42
C ILE A 22 -5.93 -20.03 -4.02
N GLN A 23 -6.81 -20.32 -3.07
CA GLN A 23 -7.74 -19.33 -2.53
C GLN A 23 -6.98 -18.28 -1.72
N ARG A 24 -7.46 -17.04 -1.75
CA ARG A 24 -6.93 -15.91 -0.98
C ARG A 24 -6.64 -16.26 0.49
N LYS A 25 -7.60 -16.89 1.16
CA LYS A 25 -7.47 -17.31 2.57
C LYS A 25 -6.26 -18.22 2.84
N VAL A 26 -5.89 -19.06 1.88
CA VAL A 26 -4.76 -19.98 2.00
C VAL A 26 -3.45 -19.23 1.87
N VAL A 27 -3.37 -18.29 0.91
CA VAL A 27 -2.20 -17.41 0.76
C VAL A 27 -1.97 -16.59 2.02
N PHE A 28 -3.02 -16.05 2.62
CA PHE A 28 -2.89 -15.24 3.83
C PHE A 28 -2.58 -16.05 5.08
N ALA A 29 -3.22 -17.20 5.26
CA ALA A 29 -2.85 -18.11 6.34
C ALA A 29 -1.38 -18.51 6.23
N PHE A 30 -0.88 -18.71 5.01
CA PHE A 30 0.55 -18.94 4.79
C PHE A 30 1.41 -17.72 5.16
N ILE A 31 1.05 -16.52 4.72
CA ILE A 31 1.81 -15.29 5.02
C ILE A 31 1.86 -15.02 6.53
N GLU A 32 0.73 -15.10 7.23
CA GLU A 32 0.62 -14.90 8.67
C GLU A 32 1.44 -15.95 9.43
N ASN A 33 1.27 -17.22 9.07
CA ASN A 33 2.03 -18.31 9.68
C ASN A 33 3.54 -18.14 9.42
N PHE A 34 3.93 -17.82 8.19
CA PHE A 34 5.32 -17.60 7.82
C PHE A 34 5.94 -16.43 8.58
N SER A 35 5.25 -15.29 8.70
CA SER A 35 5.74 -14.14 9.48
C SER A 35 5.91 -14.52 10.95
N ASN A 36 4.89 -15.13 11.57
CA ASN A 36 4.95 -15.55 12.97
C ASN A 36 6.10 -16.51 13.24
N HIS A 37 6.31 -17.49 12.35
CA HIS A 37 7.40 -18.44 12.48
C HIS A 37 8.77 -17.81 12.21
N PHE A 38 8.90 -16.93 11.22
CA PHE A 38 10.15 -16.22 10.95
C PHE A 38 10.57 -15.35 12.15
N ASP A 39 9.63 -14.59 12.71
CA ASP A 39 9.89 -13.67 13.82
C ASP A 39 10.14 -14.42 15.16
N ALA A 40 9.54 -15.60 15.34
CA ALA A 40 9.64 -16.35 16.61
C ALA A 40 10.70 -17.46 16.64
N CYS A 41 10.71 -18.40 15.68
CA CYS A 41 11.44 -19.67 15.85
C CYS A 41 12.16 -20.23 14.61
N CYS A 42 11.69 -19.95 13.41
CA CYS A 42 12.16 -20.59 12.17
C CYS A 42 13.22 -19.77 11.42
N SER A 43 13.46 -18.51 11.79
CA SER A 43 14.54 -17.71 11.18
C SER A 43 15.93 -18.28 11.39
N ARG A 44 16.12 -19.27 12.28
CA ARG A 44 17.41 -19.95 12.50
C ARG A 44 17.33 -21.46 12.27
N ALA A 45 16.24 -21.94 11.66
CA ALA A 45 16.03 -23.36 11.47
C ALA A 45 16.99 -23.89 10.37
N PRO A 46 17.77 -24.95 10.64
CA PRO A 46 18.80 -25.45 9.70
C PRO A 46 18.23 -26.13 8.44
N VAL A 47 16.91 -26.26 8.35
CA VAL A 47 16.21 -26.99 7.27
C VAL A 47 16.03 -26.12 6.01
N LEU A 48 16.14 -24.80 6.15
CA LEU A 48 15.91 -23.85 5.07
C LEU A 48 17.16 -22.99 4.89
N ASN A 49 17.54 -22.74 3.63
CA ASN A 49 18.63 -21.83 3.33
C ASN A 49 18.26 -20.43 3.83
N GLN A 50 19.06 -19.89 4.75
CA GLN A 50 18.88 -18.59 5.37
C GLN A 50 18.65 -17.48 4.34
N ASN A 51 19.40 -17.50 3.22
CA ASN A 51 19.26 -16.52 2.15
C ASN A 51 17.93 -16.64 1.40
N ASP A 52 17.46 -17.87 1.16
CA ASP A 52 16.18 -18.08 0.47
C ASP A 52 15.00 -17.68 1.37
N LEU A 53 15.12 -17.91 2.68
CA LEU A 53 14.16 -17.45 3.68
C LEU A 53 14.12 -15.93 3.79
N GLU A 54 15.27 -15.27 3.85
CA GLU A 54 15.36 -13.82 3.90
C GLU A 54 14.83 -13.18 2.61
N ILE A 55 15.12 -13.77 1.45
CA ILE A 55 14.55 -13.31 0.17
C ILE A 55 13.04 -13.53 0.12
N ALA A 56 12.54 -14.69 0.57
CA ALA A 56 11.12 -14.99 0.63
C ALA A 56 10.40 -14.04 1.60
N TYR A 57 10.94 -13.85 2.81
CA TYR A 57 10.45 -12.91 3.79
C TYR A 57 10.47 -11.49 3.25
N ALA A 58 11.57 -11.00 2.68
CA ALA A 58 11.62 -9.67 2.08
C ALA A 58 10.64 -9.50 0.90
N ARG A 59 10.29 -10.58 0.18
CA ARG A 59 9.30 -10.56 -0.91
C ARG A 59 7.86 -10.63 -0.41
N ILE A 60 7.60 -11.36 0.67
CA ILE A 60 6.29 -11.47 1.32
C ILE A 60 5.99 -10.18 2.11
N MET A 61 6.98 -9.73 2.89
CA MET A 61 6.97 -8.51 3.69
C MET A 61 7.28 -7.25 2.86
N ARG A 62 7.37 -7.36 1.53
CA ARG A 62 7.29 -6.16 0.69
C ARG A 62 5.95 -5.51 1.01
N HIS A 63 6.05 -4.39 1.74
CA HIS A 63 4.99 -3.66 2.45
C HIS A 63 3.65 -3.66 1.72
N ASP A 64 3.67 -3.49 0.39
CA ASP A 64 2.51 -3.51 -0.48
C ASP A 64 1.56 -4.70 -0.25
N THR A 65 2.04 -5.94 -0.01
CA THR A 65 1.14 -7.12 0.02
C THR A 65 0.41 -7.26 1.35
N LEU A 66 1.08 -6.93 2.45
CA LEU A 66 0.52 -6.96 3.81
C LEU A 66 -0.34 -5.73 4.09
N GLU A 67 0.11 -4.54 3.67
CA GLU A 67 -0.67 -3.31 3.86
C GLU A 67 -1.97 -3.38 3.05
N ILE A 68 -1.98 -3.95 1.84
CA ILE A 68 -3.21 -4.17 1.05
C ILE A 68 -4.13 -5.21 1.73
N HIS A 69 -3.58 -6.21 2.43
CA HIS A 69 -4.40 -7.16 3.18
C HIS A 69 -5.06 -6.50 4.39
N ASP A 70 -4.30 -5.75 5.18
CA ASP A 70 -4.85 -5.04 6.34
C ASP A 70 -5.91 -4.03 5.91
N ILE A 71 -5.72 -3.43 4.73
CA ILE A 71 -6.70 -2.54 4.10
C ILE A 71 -8.05 -3.22 3.84
N ASP A 72 -8.02 -4.47 3.39
CA ASP A 72 -9.21 -5.28 3.08
C ASP A 72 -9.88 -5.81 4.35
N ALA A 73 -9.09 -6.21 5.34
CA ALA A 73 -9.58 -6.82 6.57
C ALA A 73 -10.33 -5.83 7.48
N THR A 74 -9.96 -4.54 7.48
CA THR A 74 -10.62 -3.53 8.32
C THR A 74 -11.87 -2.94 7.68
N GLY A 75 -12.04 -3.03 6.36
CA GLY A 75 -13.16 -2.43 5.61
C GLY A 75 -13.21 -0.90 5.61
N GLU A 76 -12.42 -0.25 6.47
CA GLU A 76 -12.26 1.20 6.60
C GLU A 76 -10.78 1.53 6.39
N SER A 77 -10.42 1.78 5.14
CA SER A 77 -9.06 2.17 4.79
C SER A 77 -9.03 3.57 4.26
N SER A 78 -8.34 4.45 4.99
CA SER A 78 -8.03 5.79 4.52
C SER A 78 -7.28 5.69 3.19
N PHE A 79 -7.72 6.47 2.20
CA PHE A 79 -7.11 6.54 0.87
C PHE A 79 -5.58 6.74 0.93
N ILE A 80 -5.09 7.45 1.95
CA ILE A 80 -3.67 7.68 2.24
C ILE A 80 -2.91 6.36 2.45
N VAL A 81 -3.50 5.38 3.15
CA VAL A 81 -2.87 4.07 3.40
C VAL A 81 -2.68 3.31 2.09
N ILE A 82 -3.66 3.38 1.20
CA ILE A 82 -3.59 2.76 -0.13
C ILE A 82 -2.47 3.43 -0.96
N LEU A 83 -2.38 4.76 -0.95
CA LEU A 83 -1.31 5.48 -1.64
C LEU A 83 0.08 5.11 -1.10
N ILE A 84 0.23 5.00 0.22
CA ILE A 84 1.48 4.58 0.87
C ILE A 84 1.86 3.15 0.46
N ALA A 85 0.90 2.22 0.50
CA ALA A 85 1.11 0.82 0.15
C ALA A 85 1.48 0.63 -1.33
N LEU A 86 1.09 1.55 -2.22
CA LEU A 86 1.33 1.44 -3.66
C LEU A 86 2.44 2.34 -4.18
N ARG A 87 2.99 3.24 -3.35
CA ARG A 87 3.98 4.24 -3.78
C ARG A 87 5.23 3.63 -4.42
N GLY A 88 5.62 2.42 -4.01
CA GLY A 88 6.81 1.73 -4.51
C GLY A 88 6.66 1.14 -5.91
N ARG A 89 5.43 1.06 -6.43
CA ARG A 89 5.16 0.43 -7.73
C ARG A 89 5.66 1.30 -8.88
N LYS A 90 6.36 0.65 -9.81
CA LYS A 90 6.77 1.25 -11.09
C LYS A 90 5.62 1.13 -12.07
N LEU A 91 5.12 2.27 -12.52
CA LEU A 91 4.03 2.36 -13.49
C LEU A 91 4.55 2.98 -14.77
N HIS A 92 3.90 2.67 -15.89
CA HIS A 92 4.23 3.28 -17.17
C HIS A 92 3.87 4.77 -17.16
N ASP A 93 2.66 5.09 -16.71
CA ASP A 93 2.23 6.45 -16.46
C ASP A 93 2.30 6.77 -14.96
N PRO A 94 3.02 7.81 -14.52
CA PRO A 94 3.10 8.20 -13.11
C PRO A 94 1.76 8.67 -12.52
N ARG A 95 0.80 9.14 -13.33
CA ARG A 95 -0.54 9.61 -12.90
C ARG A 95 -1.42 8.45 -12.45
N ASP A 96 -1.16 7.25 -12.96
CA ASP A 96 -1.88 6.03 -12.58
C ASP A 96 -1.74 5.67 -11.09
N LYS A 97 -0.76 6.25 -10.37
CA LYS A 97 -0.68 6.09 -8.91
C LYS A 97 -1.87 6.69 -8.19
N ILE A 98 -2.46 7.74 -8.74
CA ILE A 98 -3.64 8.42 -8.21
C ILE A 98 -4.88 7.87 -8.92
N TYR A 99 -4.94 8.01 -10.24
CA TYR A 99 -6.13 7.63 -11.01
C TYR A 99 -6.46 6.14 -10.93
N GLY A 100 -5.42 5.29 -10.85
CA GLY A 100 -5.58 3.84 -10.80
C GLY A 100 -6.06 3.30 -9.44
N VAL A 101 -6.24 4.15 -8.42
CA VAL A 101 -6.90 3.78 -7.16
C VAL A 101 -8.01 4.73 -6.74
N LEU A 102 -8.28 5.80 -7.50
CA LEU A 102 -9.24 6.84 -7.14
C LEU A 102 -10.66 6.30 -6.83
N SER A 103 -11.04 5.16 -7.41
CA SER A 103 -12.31 4.48 -7.08
C SER A 103 -12.43 4.02 -5.63
N LEU A 104 -11.29 3.89 -4.94
CA LEU A 104 -11.15 3.47 -3.54
C LEU A 104 -11.09 4.68 -2.59
N ALA A 105 -11.10 5.92 -3.13
CA ALA A 105 -11.14 7.14 -2.32
C ALA A 105 -12.54 7.39 -1.76
N ASP A 106 -12.61 8.18 -0.68
CA ASP A 106 -13.86 8.70 -0.15
C ASP A 106 -14.67 9.44 -1.22
N MET A 107 -16.00 9.41 -1.07
CA MET A 107 -16.93 9.96 -2.06
C MET A 107 -16.58 11.41 -2.43
N LEU A 108 -16.28 12.27 -1.46
CA LEU A 108 -15.96 13.68 -1.73
C LEU A 108 -14.69 13.82 -2.58
N LEU A 109 -13.62 13.12 -2.20
CA LEU A 109 -12.34 13.17 -2.88
C LEU A 109 -12.42 12.63 -4.30
N ARG A 110 -13.18 11.54 -4.49
CA ARG A 110 -13.44 10.94 -5.81
C ARG A 110 -14.16 11.89 -6.77
N HIS A 111 -14.98 12.82 -6.28
CA HIS A 111 -15.66 13.80 -7.12
C HIS A 111 -14.82 15.05 -7.39
N MET A 112 -13.84 15.36 -6.52
CA MET A 112 -12.96 16.52 -6.70
C MET A 112 -11.86 16.29 -7.72
N ILE A 113 -11.44 15.04 -7.92
CA ILE A 113 -10.36 14.68 -8.83
C ILE A 113 -10.95 13.90 -9.99
N LEU A 114 -10.77 14.40 -11.21
CA LEU A 114 -11.19 13.72 -12.43
C LEU A 114 -9.95 13.30 -13.23
N PRO A 115 -9.89 12.05 -13.74
CA PRO A 115 -8.77 11.64 -14.59
C PRO A 115 -8.61 12.56 -15.80
N ASN A 116 -7.49 13.26 -15.87
CA ASN A 116 -7.12 14.12 -16.98
C ASN A 116 -5.66 13.85 -17.39
N TYR A 117 -5.48 13.14 -18.50
CA TYR A 117 -4.15 12.77 -19.02
C TYR A 117 -3.53 13.87 -19.90
N ASP A 118 -4.15 15.03 -19.99
CA ASP A 118 -3.52 16.22 -20.59
C ASP A 118 -2.67 16.99 -19.56
N LEU A 119 -2.91 16.77 -18.25
CA LEU A 119 -2.11 17.36 -17.17
C LEU A 119 -0.74 16.68 -17.02
N LEU A 120 0.24 17.45 -16.58
CA LEU A 120 1.52 16.92 -16.11
C LEU A 120 1.33 16.11 -14.83
N ALA A 121 2.27 15.20 -14.57
CA ALA A 121 2.15 14.32 -13.42
C ALA A 121 2.15 15.10 -12.11
N ASP A 122 3.07 16.04 -11.93
CA ASP A 122 3.19 16.90 -10.76
C ASP A 122 1.92 17.72 -10.49
N GLU A 123 1.28 18.26 -11.53
CA GLU A 123 -0.03 18.94 -11.41
C GLU A 123 -1.09 18.00 -10.80
N VAL A 124 -1.16 16.74 -11.25
CA VAL A 124 -2.10 15.75 -10.71
C VAL A 124 -1.81 15.44 -9.23
N TYR A 125 -0.54 15.37 -8.82
CA TYR A 125 -0.19 15.17 -7.40
C TYR A 125 -0.52 16.40 -6.56
N GLU A 126 -0.33 17.61 -7.08
CA GLU A 126 -0.67 18.86 -6.39
C GLU A 126 -2.18 18.98 -6.18
N GLU A 127 -2.98 18.74 -7.22
CA GLU A 127 -4.44 18.71 -7.14
C GLU A 127 -4.92 17.69 -6.10
N MET A 128 -4.34 16.48 -6.12
CA MET A 128 -4.66 15.41 -5.18
C MET A 128 -4.36 15.79 -3.73
N VAL A 129 -3.17 16.35 -3.46
CA VAL A 129 -2.78 16.79 -2.12
C VAL A 129 -3.70 17.90 -1.62
N THR A 130 -3.99 18.88 -2.47
CA THR A 130 -4.87 20.01 -2.15
C THR A 130 -6.28 19.54 -1.83
N ALA A 131 -6.87 18.71 -2.70
CA ALA A 131 -8.20 18.15 -2.48
C ALA A 131 -8.26 17.30 -1.19
N SER A 132 -7.23 16.52 -0.90
CA SER A 132 -7.15 15.74 0.34
C SER A 132 -7.17 16.62 1.58
N ILE A 133 -6.41 17.72 1.59
CA ILE A 133 -6.36 18.66 2.71
C ILE A 133 -7.71 19.36 2.88
N ASP A 134 -8.35 19.75 1.78
CA ASP A 134 -9.65 20.42 1.82
C ASP A 134 -10.77 19.51 2.37
N VAL A 135 -10.79 18.25 1.96
CA VAL A 135 -11.79 17.26 2.40
C VAL A 135 -11.54 16.83 3.84
N SER A 136 -10.30 16.48 4.19
CA SER A 136 -9.97 15.92 5.51
C SER A 136 -9.71 16.96 6.60
N ARG A 137 -9.40 18.20 6.21
CA ARG A 137 -8.86 19.25 7.10
C ARG A 137 -7.60 18.80 7.86
N SER A 138 -6.84 17.89 7.27
CA SER A 138 -5.61 17.33 7.81
C SER A 138 -4.45 17.42 6.80
N LEU A 139 -3.23 17.49 7.32
CA LEU A 139 -1.99 17.42 6.54
C LEU A 139 -1.44 15.99 6.44
N ASP A 140 -2.17 14.97 6.90
CA ASP A 140 -1.71 13.58 6.92
C ASP A 140 -1.30 13.06 5.54
N ILE A 141 -1.87 13.60 4.46
CA ILE A 141 -1.47 13.25 3.09
C ILE A 141 0.04 13.48 2.84
N LEU A 142 0.64 14.46 3.52
CA LEU A 142 2.08 14.75 3.42
C LEU A 142 2.95 13.65 4.05
N SER A 143 2.38 12.78 4.90
CA SER A 143 3.08 11.60 5.41
C SER A 143 3.49 10.63 4.30
N CYS A 144 2.83 10.68 3.13
CA CYS A 144 3.21 9.90 1.95
C CYS A 144 4.62 10.26 1.44
N VAL A 145 5.07 11.49 1.70
CA VAL A 145 6.39 12.01 1.28
C VAL A 145 7.49 11.56 2.23
N TYR A 146 7.16 11.24 3.49
CA TYR A 146 8.13 10.82 4.48
C TYR A 146 8.54 9.36 4.24
N LYS A 147 9.80 9.13 3.88
CA LYS A 147 10.42 7.81 4.04
C LYS A 147 10.36 7.49 5.54
N ARG A 148 9.81 6.33 5.93
CA ARG A 148 9.99 5.76 7.27
C ARG A 148 11.51 5.60 7.52
N TYR A 149 12.17 6.65 7.96
CA TYR A 149 13.37 6.54 8.77
C TYR A 149 12.88 6.37 10.22
N PRO A 150 13.49 5.48 11.01
CA PRO A 150 13.12 5.32 12.42
C PRO A 150 13.15 6.70 13.09
N SER A 151 12.08 7.00 13.81
CA SER A 151 11.77 8.25 14.46
C SER A 151 12.89 8.67 15.43
N CYS A 152 13.82 9.47 14.91
CA CYS A 152 14.65 10.39 15.67
C CYS A 152 14.42 11.80 15.13
N ILE A 153 13.15 12.25 15.12
CA ILE A 153 12.86 13.67 14.93
C ILE A 153 12.74 14.24 16.34
N HIS A 154 13.87 14.71 16.87
CA HIS A 154 13.80 15.87 17.76
C HIS A 154 13.07 16.96 16.96
N PRO A 155 11.96 17.53 17.46
CA PRO A 155 11.35 18.66 16.78
C PRO A 155 12.41 19.76 16.71
N SER A 156 12.80 20.12 15.49
CA SER A 156 13.64 21.28 15.23
C SER A 156 12.99 22.49 15.89
N SER A 157 13.77 23.23 16.68
CA SER A 157 13.41 24.28 17.64
C SER A 157 12.81 25.56 17.03
N PHE A 158 12.05 25.45 15.95
CA PHE A 158 11.49 26.57 15.19
C PHE A 158 10.00 26.81 15.45
N VAL A 159 9.43 26.22 16.51
CA VAL A 159 8.14 26.67 17.04
C VAL A 159 8.44 27.61 18.21
N PRO A 160 8.31 28.93 18.04
CA PRO A 160 8.32 29.84 19.18
C PRO A 160 7.05 29.62 20.02
N ASP A 161 7.24 29.67 21.35
CA ASP A 161 6.18 29.55 22.37
C ASP A 161 5.03 30.56 22.19
#